data_AF-A0A960EW47-F1
#
_entry.id   AF-A0A960EW47-F1
#
_cell.length_a   1.000
_cell.length_b   1.000
_cell.length_c   1.000
_cell.angle_alpha   90.00
_cell.angle_beta   90.00
_cell.angle_gamma   90.00
#
_symmetry.space_group_name_H-M   'P 1'
#
loop_
_entity.id
_entity.type
_entity.pdbx_description
1 polymer ?
#
loop_
_entity_poly.entity_id
_entity_poly.type
_entity_poly.pdbx_seq_one_letter_code
_entity_poly.pdbx_strand_id
1 'polypeptide(L)'
;MGAAPPAAFGAGSATIEGRFVVRYADREALDRAMTSLDTRGLAPTRLSDHGLFALSVRLPDARTPRLEDLGGAISIEPDRIMTASSNQSGPPWGLDRIDQRNLPLNNTYSYGASGAGVDVYVIDSGIWHTHTEFTGRIPRSAYWDFGDSTQSWDCNGHGTHTAGTAAGSTYGVAKAASIIPVKVLNCSGSTTDSILIAAIDWILADHLNGVPAVANLSLGGSASSAVDLAVQSMIDDGITVVVAAGNDAANTCLYSPARLPAAITVAASTIADDDAPYSNYGSCNDIFAPGSGILSAWAGSNTATNTIDGTSMAAPHVTGAAAIALQSSPTATPAQVWATINANATLGVLSECCGDPDKLLYIPPPPPVQPTQTLSVSLAGSGAGTVTSSPAGISCTVSCSGVFASGTTVTLFASPGPNSTFVGWSTPCSGVGSCQVSMTTARSVTATFAGPPVGTDYQAVTPMRLMDTRAAGITVDGFNSGMGQRPAGSITELQITGRAAIPGDASAVVLNVT
;
A
#
# COMPACT_ATOMS: atom_id res chain seq x y z
N MET A 1 -37.21 -18.85 13.93
CA MET A 1 -36.24 -17.78 14.24
C MET A 1 -34.92 -18.43 14.60
N GLY A 2 -34.01 -18.56 13.65
CA GLY A 2 -32.65 -19.04 13.89
C GLY A 2 -31.72 -18.05 13.23
N ALA A 3 -30.99 -17.27 14.03
CA ALA A 3 -29.97 -16.37 13.54
C ALA A 3 -28.85 -17.21 12.90
N ALA A 4 -28.51 -16.91 11.65
CA ALA A 4 -27.32 -17.47 11.02
C ALA A 4 -26.09 -17.06 11.84
N PRO A 5 -25.10 -17.96 12.04
CA PRO A 5 -23.87 -17.60 12.73
C PRO A 5 -23.14 -16.51 11.92
N PRO A 6 -22.42 -15.59 12.58
CA PRO A 6 -21.58 -14.62 11.89
C PRO A 6 -20.58 -15.36 11.00
N ALA A 7 -20.42 -14.88 9.77
CA ALA A 7 -19.42 -15.39 8.83
C ALA A 7 -18.05 -15.41 9.52
N ALA A 8 -17.39 -16.56 9.49
CA ALA A 8 -16.05 -16.72 10.04
C ALA A 8 -15.10 -15.78 9.29
N PHE A 9 -14.50 -14.84 10.01
CA PHE A 9 -13.33 -14.11 9.52
C PHE A 9 -12.26 -15.13 9.12
N GLY A 10 -11.70 -14.97 7.91
CA GLY A 10 -10.74 -15.90 7.33
C GLY A 10 -9.65 -16.30 8.32
N ALA A 11 -9.39 -17.61 8.41
CA ALA A 11 -8.30 -18.18 9.19
C ALA A 11 -6.96 -17.79 8.55
N GLY A 12 -6.40 -16.63 8.91
CA GLY A 12 -5.16 -16.19 8.28
C GLY A 12 -4.47 -14.94 8.83
N SER A 13 -4.82 -14.41 10.02
CA SER A 13 -4.00 -13.34 10.57
C SER A 13 -2.64 -13.88 11.03
N ALA A 14 -1.57 -13.30 10.48
CA ALA A 14 -0.20 -13.62 10.85
C ALA A 14 0.00 -13.37 12.35
N THR A 15 0.56 -14.35 13.05
CA THR A 15 0.83 -14.28 14.48
C THR A 15 2.20 -13.63 14.73
N ILE A 16 2.31 -12.75 15.71
CA ILE A 16 3.59 -12.15 16.12
C ILE A 16 4.39 -13.20 16.87
N GLU A 17 5.47 -13.70 16.27
CA GLU A 17 6.29 -14.78 16.84
C GLU A 17 6.83 -14.41 18.23
N GLY A 18 6.65 -15.32 19.17
CA GLY A 18 7.03 -15.16 20.57
C GLY A 18 6.13 -14.22 21.36
N ARG A 19 5.15 -13.53 20.75
CA ARG A 19 4.21 -12.66 21.48
C ARG A 19 2.86 -13.35 21.65
N PHE A 20 2.35 -13.33 22.87
CA PHE A 20 1.12 -14.02 23.23
C PHE A 20 0.16 -13.08 23.94
N VAL A 21 -1.13 -13.24 23.66
CA VAL A 21 -2.22 -12.71 24.48
C VAL A 21 -2.60 -13.78 25.49
N VAL A 22 -2.54 -13.44 26.78
CA VAL A 22 -2.74 -14.37 27.89
C VAL A 22 -3.90 -13.87 28.73
N ARG A 23 -4.91 -14.73 28.95
CA ARG A 23 -6.11 -14.39 29.71
C ARG A 23 -6.11 -15.07 31.07
N TYR A 24 -6.69 -14.38 32.05
CA TYR A 24 -6.83 -14.80 33.44
C TYR A 24 -8.30 -14.76 33.88
N ALA A 25 -8.63 -15.51 34.93
CA ALA A 25 -10.00 -15.62 35.44
C ALA A 25 -10.51 -14.32 36.09
N ASP A 26 -9.61 -13.59 36.75
CA ASP A 26 -9.92 -12.37 37.49
C ASP A 26 -8.71 -11.41 37.52
N ARG A 27 -8.95 -10.20 38.05
CA ARG A 27 -7.92 -9.16 38.17
C ARG A 27 -6.77 -9.59 39.09
N GLU A 28 -7.06 -10.27 40.20
CA GLU A 28 -6.01 -10.66 41.15
C GLU A 28 -5.03 -11.67 40.53
N ALA A 29 -5.54 -12.61 39.73
CA ALA A 29 -4.72 -13.57 38.99
C ALA A 29 -3.85 -12.87 37.93
N LEU A 30 -4.40 -11.88 37.23
CA LEU A 30 -3.66 -11.04 36.28
C LEU A 30 -2.54 -10.24 36.97
N ASP A 31 -2.82 -9.64 38.14
CA ASP A 31 -1.84 -8.85 38.91
C ASP A 31 -0.66 -9.71 39.40
N ARG A 32 -0.96 -10.92 39.92
CA ARG A 32 0.04 -11.90 40.32
C ARG A 32 0.91 -12.33 39.13
N ALA A 33 0.28 -12.61 37.98
CA ALA A 33 0.98 -13.03 36.79
C ALA A 33 1.88 -11.93 36.21
N MET A 34 1.41 -10.67 36.19
CA MET A 34 2.24 -9.54 35.77
C MET A 34 3.51 -9.42 36.62
N THR A 35 3.37 -9.49 37.94
CA THR A 35 4.50 -9.41 38.88
C THR A 35 5.48 -10.57 38.68
N SER A 36 4.97 -11.79 38.52
CA SER A 36 5.77 -12.99 38.27
C SER A 36 6.50 -12.99 36.92
N LEU A 37 5.90 -12.41 35.87
CA LEU A 37 6.53 -12.32 34.54
C LEU A 37 7.54 -11.18 34.49
N ASP A 38 7.28 -10.07 35.17
CA ASP A 38 8.21 -8.94 35.24
C ASP A 38 9.47 -9.29 36.03
N THR A 39 9.34 -9.99 37.16
CA THR A 39 10.48 -10.54 37.92
C THR A 39 11.34 -11.54 37.14
N ARG A 40 10.78 -12.17 36.09
CA ARG A 40 11.52 -13.02 35.14
C ARG A 40 12.16 -12.25 33.99
N GLY A 41 12.05 -10.92 33.98
CA GLY A 41 12.59 -10.05 32.93
C GLY A 41 11.80 -10.09 31.61
N LEU A 42 10.57 -10.58 31.62
CA LEU A 42 9.75 -10.76 30.40
C LEU A 42 8.87 -9.53 30.07
N ALA A 43 8.86 -8.51 30.93
CA ALA A 43 8.21 -7.21 30.73
C ALA A 43 6.78 -7.30 30.15
N PRO A 44 5.82 -7.95 30.84
CA PRO A 44 4.45 -8.09 30.35
C PRO A 44 3.73 -6.74 30.27
N THR A 45 2.89 -6.56 29.26
CA THR A 45 2.03 -5.37 29.10
C THR A 45 0.58 -5.73 29.43
N ARG A 46 -0.04 -4.99 30.36
CA ARG A 46 -1.47 -5.11 30.67
C ARG A 46 -2.33 -4.64 29.48
N LEU A 47 -3.34 -5.42 29.10
CA LEU A 47 -4.19 -5.11 27.93
C LEU A 47 -5.56 -4.56 28.32
N SER A 48 -6.23 -5.15 29.32
CA SER A 48 -7.58 -4.74 29.70
C SER A 48 -7.90 -5.16 31.13
N ASP A 49 -8.79 -4.39 31.78
CA ASP A 49 -9.18 -4.61 33.17
C ASP A 49 -10.69 -4.52 33.47
N HIS A 50 -11.52 -4.29 32.46
CA HIS A 50 -12.95 -3.95 32.63
C HIS A 50 -13.91 -4.96 31.99
N GLY A 51 -13.41 -5.92 31.22
CA GLY A 51 -14.21 -6.98 30.58
C GLY A 51 -13.40 -8.19 30.09
N LEU A 52 -12.07 -8.08 30.07
CA LEU A 52 -11.13 -9.15 29.74
C LEU A 52 -9.91 -8.97 30.65
N PHE A 53 -9.60 -9.91 31.54
CA PHE A 53 -8.38 -9.84 32.35
C PHE A 53 -7.23 -10.45 31.54
N ALA A 54 -6.48 -9.61 30.83
CA ALA A 54 -5.42 -10.10 29.93
C ALA A 54 -4.17 -9.23 29.92
N LEU A 55 -3.05 -9.87 29.56
CA LEU A 55 -1.77 -9.25 29.26
C LEU A 55 -1.24 -9.71 27.90
N SER A 56 -0.30 -8.95 27.33
CA SER A 56 0.59 -9.40 26.28
C SER A 56 1.99 -9.64 26.86
N VAL A 57 2.66 -10.72 26.46
CA VAL A 57 4.04 -11.03 26.88
C VAL A 57 4.83 -11.58 25.71
N ARG A 58 6.14 -11.29 25.67
CA ARG A 58 7.07 -11.86 24.70
C ARG A 58 7.90 -12.97 25.36
N LEU A 59 7.91 -14.16 24.76
CA LEU A 59 8.62 -15.34 25.20
C LEU A 59 9.72 -15.68 24.16
N PRO A 60 11.01 -15.61 24.53
CA PRO A 60 12.14 -15.73 23.59
C PRO A 60 12.29 -17.10 22.89
N ASP A 61 11.85 -18.19 23.53
CA ASP A 61 11.99 -19.55 23.01
C ASP A 61 10.64 -20.03 22.43
N ALA A 62 10.50 -19.95 21.11
CA ALA A 62 9.24 -20.10 20.37
C ALA A 62 8.66 -21.54 20.31
N ARG A 63 8.26 -22.09 21.45
CA ARG A 63 7.20 -23.13 21.53
C ARG A 63 5.96 -22.51 22.17
N THR A 64 4.76 -22.98 21.80
CA THR A 64 3.52 -22.54 22.48
C THR A 64 3.68 -22.77 23.98
N PRO A 65 3.71 -21.71 24.81
CA PRO A 65 3.91 -21.84 26.25
C PRO A 65 2.74 -22.61 26.86
N ARG A 66 3.01 -23.35 27.94
CA ARG A 66 1.94 -24.02 28.67
C ARG A 66 1.27 -23.03 29.61
N LEU A 67 -0.02 -23.23 29.85
CA LEU A 67 -0.81 -22.40 30.78
C LEU A 67 -0.19 -22.37 32.19
N GLU A 68 0.40 -23.49 32.62
CA GLU A 68 1.10 -23.63 33.90
C GLU A 68 2.30 -22.69 34.06
N ASP A 69 2.99 -22.32 32.96
CA ASP A 69 4.20 -21.49 33.00
C ASP A 69 3.90 -19.98 33.19
N LEU A 70 2.63 -19.60 33.03
CA LEU A 70 2.16 -18.21 33.04
C LEU A 70 1.24 -17.89 34.23
N GLY A 71 1.33 -18.66 35.32
CA GLY A 71 0.78 -18.27 36.61
C GLY A 71 -0.75 -18.30 36.69
N GLY A 72 -1.39 -19.38 36.23
CA GLY A 72 -2.84 -19.54 36.31
C GLY A 72 -3.60 -18.94 35.11
N ALA A 73 -2.95 -18.87 33.95
CA ALA A 73 -3.60 -18.49 32.71
C ALA A 73 -4.74 -19.48 32.37
N ILE A 74 -5.86 -18.96 31.89
CA ILE A 74 -7.02 -19.76 31.45
C ILE A 74 -7.06 -19.96 29.93
N SER A 75 -6.37 -19.09 29.18
CA SER A 75 -6.14 -19.28 27.75
C SER A 75 -4.88 -18.52 27.32
N ILE A 76 -4.18 -19.08 26.34
CA ILE A 76 -3.06 -18.44 25.67
C ILE A 76 -3.32 -18.56 24.17
N GLU A 77 -3.17 -17.45 23.47
CA GLU A 77 -3.19 -17.42 22.03
C GLU A 77 -2.00 -16.58 21.52
N PRO A 78 -1.42 -16.95 20.37
CA PRO A 78 -0.47 -16.08 19.71
C PRO A 78 -1.11 -14.73 19.41
N ASP A 79 -0.39 -13.63 19.69
CA ASP A 79 -0.84 -12.28 19.33
C ASP A 79 -0.91 -12.19 17.79
N ARG A 80 -1.96 -11.55 17.26
CA ARG A 80 -2.27 -11.59 15.83
C ARG A 80 -2.24 -10.18 15.26
N ILE A 81 -1.67 -10.05 14.07
CA ILE A 81 -1.76 -8.83 13.28
C ILE A 81 -3.19 -8.72 12.75
N MET A 82 -3.91 -7.68 13.16
CA MET A 82 -5.20 -7.32 12.58
C MET A 82 -4.98 -6.30 11.47
N THR A 83 -5.40 -6.62 10.25
CA THR A 83 -5.33 -5.71 9.10
C THR A 83 -6.72 -5.21 8.74
N ALA A 84 -6.88 -3.92 8.45
CA ALA A 84 -8.14 -3.41 7.91
C ALA A 84 -8.35 -3.92 6.48
N SER A 85 -9.45 -4.64 6.22
CA SER A 85 -9.91 -4.95 4.87
C SER A 85 -11.00 -3.96 4.47
N SER A 86 -10.83 -3.28 3.34
CA SER A 86 -11.82 -2.42 2.69
C SER A 86 -12.78 -3.25 1.84
N ASN A 87 -13.46 -4.21 2.47
CA ASN A 87 -14.46 -5.06 1.82
C ASN A 87 -15.86 -4.62 2.27
N GLN A 88 -16.75 -4.40 1.31
CA GLN A 88 -18.17 -4.21 1.53
C GLN A 88 -18.90 -5.52 1.28
N SER A 89 -19.64 -6.02 2.27
CA SER A 89 -20.53 -7.17 2.14
C SER A 89 -21.91 -6.71 1.69
N GLY A 90 -22.54 -7.44 0.78
CA GLY A 90 -23.85 -7.07 0.22
C GLY A 90 -23.86 -5.73 -0.53
N PRO A 91 -22.86 -5.44 -1.40
CA PRO A 91 -22.91 -4.23 -2.22
C PRO A 91 -24.02 -4.33 -3.29
N PRO A 92 -24.41 -3.22 -3.94
CA PRO A 92 -25.15 -3.29 -5.19
C PRO A 92 -24.42 -4.15 -6.21
N TRP A 93 -25.16 -4.90 -7.02
CA TRP A 93 -24.59 -5.88 -7.95
C TRP A 93 -23.56 -5.27 -8.90
N GLY A 94 -23.73 -3.99 -9.28
CA GLY A 94 -22.79 -3.29 -10.16
C GLY A 94 -21.39 -3.19 -9.55
N LEU A 95 -21.27 -2.98 -8.24
CA LEU A 95 -19.98 -2.96 -7.54
C LEU A 95 -19.36 -4.36 -7.46
N ASP A 96 -20.17 -5.37 -7.09
CA ASP A 96 -19.75 -6.78 -7.04
C ASP A 96 -19.34 -7.30 -8.42
N ARG A 97 -19.96 -6.78 -9.50
CA ARG A 97 -19.60 -7.20 -10.85
C ARG A 97 -18.24 -6.67 -11.26
N ILE A 98 -17.91 -5.43 -10.92
CA ILE A 98 -16.69 -4.78 -11.43
C ILE A 98 -15.42 -5.18 -10.67
N ASP A 99 -15.49 -5.79 -9.48
CA ASP A 99 -14.30 -6.28 -8.76
C ASP A 99 -14.02 -7.78 -8.95
N GLN A 100 -14.81 -8.45 -9.79
CA GLN A 100 -14.59 -9.84 -10.20
C GLN A 100 -14.65 -10.01 -11.72
N ARG A 101 -14.10 -11.11 -12.24
CA ARG A 101 -14.09 -11.37 -13.71
C ARG A 101 -15.24 -12.24 -14.19
N ASN A 102 -15.59 -13.27 -13.42
CA ASN A 102 -16.51 -14.32 -13.86
C ASN A 102 -17.78 -14.31 -13.02
N LEU A 103 -18.94 -14.56 -13.62
CA LEU A 103 -20.16 -14.93 -12.90
C LEU A 103 -20.05 -16.36 -12.31
N PRO A 104 -20.81 -16.71 -11.26
CA PRO A 104 -21.79 -15.88 -10.54
C PRO A 104 -21.14 -14.85 -9.60
N LEU A 105 -21.90 -13.82 -9.24
CA LEU A 105 -21.52 -12.79 -8.27
C LEU A 105 -21.25 -13.35 -6.86
N ASN A 106 -20.30 -12.74 -6.14
CA ASN A 106 -19.81 -13.26 -4.85
C ASN A 106 -20.35 -12.50 -3.63
N ASN A 107 -21.13 -11.44 -3.85
CA ASN A 107 -21.76 -10.58 -2.85
C ASN A 107 -20.75 -9.78 -1.99
N THR A 108 -19.60 -9.44 -2.57
CA THR A 108 -18.54 -8.65 -1.93
C THR A 108 -17.97 -7.64 -2.91
N TYR A 109 -17.70 -6.42 -2.46
CA TYR A 109 -16.92 -5.43 -3.20
C TYR A 109 -15.65 -5.10 -2.43
N SER A 110 -14.50 -5.41 -3.02
CA SER A 110 -13.17 -5.27 -2.42
C SER A 110 -12.38 -4.19 -3.17
N TYR A 111 -11.99 -3.12 -2.48
CA TYR A 111 -11.33 -1.97 -3.12
C TYR A 111 -10.03 -1.61 -2.40
N GLY A 112 -8.93 -1.43 -3.14
CA GLY A 112 -7.61 -1.10 -2.58
C GLY A 112 -7.36 0.40 -2.44
N ALA A 113 -8.06 1.18 -3.26
CA ALA A 113 -8.09 2.64 -3.25
C ALA A 113 -9.55 3.08 -3.30
N SER A 114 -9.83 4.28 -2.78
CA SER A 114 -11.18 4.81 -2.58
C SER A 114 -11.42 6.11 -3.35
N GLY A 115 -10.50 6.53 -4.22
CA GLY A 115 -10.53 7.82 -4.93
C GLY A 115 -10.16 9.02 -4.05
N ALA A 116 -9.54 8.80 -2.89
CA ALA A 116 -9.17 9.87 -1.98
C ALA A 116 -8.20 10.86 -2.66
N GLY A 117 -8.47 12.16 -2.51
CA GLY A 117 -7.66 13.23 -3.10
C GLY A 117 -7.97 13.52 -4.57
N VAL A 118 -8.99 12.88 -5.15
CA VAL A 118 -9.48 13.14 -6.51
C VAL A 118 -10.82 13.89 -6.46
N ASP A 119 -10.94 14.89 -7.31
CA ASP A 119 -12.16 15.66 -7.52
C ASP A 119 -13.01 15.02 -8.64
N VAL A 120 -14.28 14.76 -8.35
CA VAL A 120 -15.24 14.19 -9.32
C VAL A 120 -16.31 15.24 -9.63
N TYR A 121 -16.21 15.86 -10.80
CA TYR A 121 -17.24 16.74 -11.34
C TYR A 121 -18.42 15.90 -11.83
N VAL A 122 -19.61 16.16 -11.30
CA VAL A 122 -20.86 15.51 -11.73
C VAL A 122 -21.70 16.55 -12.46
N ILE A 123 -21.64 16.52 -13.79
CA ILE A 123 -22.34 17.45 -14.68
C ILE A 123 -23.71 16.85 -15.01
N ASP A 124 -24.75 17.28 -14.28
CA ASP A 124 -26.05 16.60 -14.26
C ASP A 124 -27.20 17.50 -13.75
N SER A 125 -28.28 16.95 -13.17
CA SER A 125 -29.43 17.66 -12.61
C SER A 125 -29.19 18.31 -11.24
N GLY A 126 -27.95 18.25 -10.74
CA GLY A 126 -27.55 18.65 -9.41
C GLY A 126 -27.42 17.46 -8.47
N ILE A 127 -27.17 17.72 -7.18
CA ILE A 127 -27.10 16.68 -6.14
C ILE A 127 -27.92 17.10 -4.93
N TRP A 128 -28.60 16.13 -4.29
CA TRP A 128 -29.18 16.32 -2.96
C TRP A 128 -28.08 16.42 -1.89
N HIS A 129 -27.53 17.61 -1.70
CA HIS A 129 -26.29 17.84 -0.93
C HIS A 129 -26.32 17.37 0.54
N THR A 130 -27.49 17.24 1.17
CA THR A 130 -27.63 16.71 2.53
C THR A 130 -27.78 15.19 2.59
N HIS A 131 -27.72 14.50 1.45
CA HIS A 131 -27.77 13.04 1.41
C HIS A 131 -26.59 12.44 2.17
N THR A 132 -26.84 11.44 3.01
CA THR A 132 -25.82 10.85 3.89
C THR A 132 -24.65 10.30 3.10
N GLU A 133 -24.91 9.83 1.88
CA GLU A 133 -23.90 9.34 0.96
C GLU A 133 -22.80 10.36 0.64
N PHE A 134 -23.02 11.67 0.75
CA PHE A 134 -22.06 12.70 0.35
C PHE A 134 -21.51 13.55 1.50
N THR A 135 -21.83 13.16 2.74
CA THR A 135 -21.51 13.95 3.94
C THR A 135 -20.03 14.31 4.00
N GLY A 136 -19.73 15.60 4.07
CA GLY A 136 -18.36 16.13 4.20
C GLY A 136 -17.51 16.06 2.93
N ARG A 137 -18.09 15.72 1.78
CA ARG A 137 -17.34 15.49 0.53
C ARG A 137 -17.79 16.34 -0.65
N ILE A 138 -18.57 17.39 -0.42
CA ILE A 138 -18.94 18.39 -1.43
C ILE A 138 -18.25 19.72 -1.08
N PRO A 139 -17.03 19.98 -1.60
CA PRO A 139 -16.28 21.18 -1.23
C PRO A 139 -16.80 22.44 -1.94
N ARG A 140 -17.39 22.28 -3.12
CA ARG A 140 -17.87 23.36 -4.00
C ARG A 140 -18.92 22.84 -4.97
N SER A 141 -19.67 23.74 -5.59
CA SER A 141 -20.69 23.41 -6.59
C SER A 141 -20.99 24.60 -7.50
N ALA A 142 -21.57 24.32 -8.67
CA ALA A 142 -22.08 25.32 -9.59
C ALA A 142 -23.46 24.91 -10.13
N TYR A 143 -24.26 25.89 -10.54
CA TYR A 143 -25.55 25.64 -11.18
C TYR A 143 -25.91 26.76 -12.17
N TRP A 144 -26.66 26.37 -13.19
CA TRP A 144 -27.27 27.28 -14.15
C TRP A 144 -28.78 27.30 -13.92
N ASP A 145 -29.38 28.50 -13.97
CA ASP A 145 -30.82 28.68 -13.79
C ASP A 145 -31.55 28.45 -15.11
N PHE A 146 -32.57 27.57 -15.08
CA PHE A 146 -33.42 27.21 -16.21
C PHE A 146 -34.81 27.87 -16.13
N GLY A 147 -35.04 28.74 -15.15
CA GLY A 147 -36.34 29.37 -14.88
C GLY A 147 -37.38 28.42 -14.28
N ASP A 148 -36.99 27.18 -13.93
CA ASP A 148 -37.86 26.13 -13.38
C ASP A 148 -37.70 25.95 -11.86
N SER A 149 -36.61 26.46 -11.28
CA SER A 149 -36.37 26.48 -9.85
C SER A 149 -35.28 27.48 -9.49
N THR A 150 -35.43 28.20 -8.38
CA THR A 150 -34.41 29.11 -7.84
C THR A 150 -33.35 28.37 -7.00
N GLN A 151 -33.15 27.06 -7.19
CA GLN A 151 -32.49 26.21 -6.20
C GLN A 151 -31.40 25.34 -6.84
N SER A 152 -30.24 25.30 -6.17
CA SER A 152 -29.03 24.59 -6.62
C SER A 152 -29.04 23.07 -6.38
N TRP A 153 -30.07 22.56 -5.71
CA TRP A 153 -30.20 21.13 -5.37
C TRP A 153 -30.89 20.32 -6.48
N ASP A 154 -30.76 18.99 -6.40
CA ASP A 154 -31.36 18.06 -7.35
C ASP A 154 -32.87 17.92 -7.15
N CYS A 155 -33.64 18.23 -8.20
CA CYS A 155 -35.08 18.07 -8.25
C CYS A 155 -35.51 16.91 -9.18
N ASN A 156 -34.59 16.32 -9.92
CA ASN A 156 -34.86 15.21 -10.82
C ASN A 156 -34.50 13.86 -10.17
N GLY A 157 -33.38 13.83 -9.45
CA GLY A 157 -32.83 12.63 -8.80
C GLY A 157 -31.69 11.97 -9.57
N HIS A 158 -31.60 12.22 -10.88
CA HIS A 158 -30.61 11.61 -11.76
C HIS A 158 -29.16 11.95 -11.38
N GLY A 159 -28.86 13.21 -11.06
CA GLY A 159 -27.51 13.62 -10.65
C GLY A 159 -27.12 13.08 -9.28
N THR A 160 -28.07 13.01 -8.34
CA THR A 160 -27.88 12.34 -7.04
C THR A 160 -27.55 10.86 -7.22
N HIS A 161 -28.23 10.17 -8.14
CA HIS A 161 -27.98 8.76 -8.44
C HIS A 161 -26.60 8.53 -9.06
N THR A 162 -26.28 9.32 -10.07
CA THR A 162 -24.99 9.29 -10.77
C THR A 162 -23.82 9.56 -9.82
N ALA A 163 -23.94 10.59 -8.97
CA ALA A 163 -22.95 10.89 -7.94
C ALA A 163 -22.83 9.78 -6.89
N GLY A 164 -23.95 9.18 -6.50
CA GLY A 164 -24.00 8.03 -5.60
C GLY A 164 -23.25 6.83 -6.17
N THR A 165 -23.39 6.55 -7.46
CA THR A 165 -22.75 5.42 -8.14
C THR A 165 -21.25 5.66 -8.36
N ALA A 166 -20.85 6.89 -8.69
CA ALA A 166 -19.44 7.22 -8.86
C ALA A 166 -18.70 7.24 -7.52
N ALA A 167 -19.26 7.90 -6.51
CA ALA A 167 -18.53 8.28 -5.32
C ALA A 167 -19.34 8.25 -4.01
N GLY A 168 -20.55 7.68 -3.95
CA GLY A 168 -21.27 7.49 -2.68
C GLY A 168 -20.53 6.60 -1.66
N SER A 169 -20.75 6.81 -0.36
CA SER A 169 -20.11 5.99 0.68
C SER A 169 -20.50 4.51 0.60
N THR A 170 -21.76 4.22 0.29
CA THR A 170 -22.35 2.88 0.23
C THR A 170 -22.42 2.38 -1.21
N TYR A 171 -22.92 3.23 -2.12
CA TYR A 171 -23.20 2.84 -3.51
C TYR A 171 -22.04 3.14 -4.46
N GLY A 172 -21.07 3.93 -4.02
CA GLY A 172 -20.01 4.44 -4.87
C GLY A 172 -18.87 3.47 -5.08
N VAL A 173 -18.30 3.53 -6.28
CA VAL A 173 -17.02 2.92 -6.64
C VAL A 173 -15.87 3.63 -5.89
N ALA A 174 -15.76 4.95 -6.02
CA ALA A 174 -14.73 5.80 -5.40
C ALA A 174 -15.23 6.47 -4.11
N LYS A 175 -15.36 5.66 -3.05
CA LYS A 175 -16.05 6.02 -1.79
C LYS A 175 -15.51 7.23 -1.01
N ALA A 176 -14.29 7.69 -1.30
CA ALA A 176 -13.61 8.79 -0.62
C ALA A 176 -13.24 9.96 -1.54
N ALA A 177 -13.67 9.95 -2.80
CA ALA A 177 -13.49 11.09 -3.69
C ALA A 177 -14.31 12.31 -3.24
N SER A 178 -13.82 13.49 -3.57
CA SER A 178 -14.58 14.74 -3.45
C SER A 178 -15.55 14.83 -4.62
N ILE A 179 -16.75 15.34 -4.38
CA ILE A 179 -17.83 15.41 -5.37
C ILE A 179 -18.15 16.87 -5.62
N ILE A 180 -18.09 17.30 -6.87
CA ILE A 180 -18.37 18.67 -7.29
C ILE A 180 -19.62 18.65 -8.16
N PRO A 181 -20.81 18.92 -7.58
CA PRO A 181 -22.04 19.02 -8.34
C PRO A 181 -21.98 20.21 -9.30
N VAL A 182 -22.26 19.95 -10.58
CA VAL A 182 -22.42 20.95 -11.64
C VAL A 182 -23.80 20.77 -12.24
N LYS A 183 -24.78 21.53 -11.75
CA LYS A 183 -26.17 21.41 -12.18
C LYS A 183 -26.40 22.10 -13.53
N VAL A 184 -26.52 21.30 -14.57
CA VAL A 184 -26.81 21.72 -15.95
C VAL A 184 -28.09 21.12 -16.51
N LEU A 185 -28.78 20.22 -15.81
CA LEU A 185 -30.10 19.73 -16.23
C LEU A 185 -31.19 20.38 -15.39
N ASN A 186 -32.31 20.71 -16.03
CA ASN A 186 -33.53 21.19 -15.40
C ASN A 186 -34.26 20.03 -14.67
N CYS A 187 -35.37 20.29 -13.98
CA CYS A 187 -36.08 19.25 -13.22
C CYS A 187 -36.72 18.16 -14.09
N SER A 188 -36.87 18.41 -15.39
CA SER A 188 -37.31 17.41 -16.39
C SER A 188 -36.12 16.66 -17.03
N GLY A 189 -34.89 16.88 -16.57
CA GLY A 189 -33.69 16.21 -17.08
C GLY A 189 -33.22 16.75 -18.44
N SER A 190 -33.52 18.01 -18.76
CA SER A 190 -33.16 18.62 -20.06
C SER A 190 -32.19 19.78 -19.90
N THR A 191 -31.36 20.01 -20.92
CA THR A 191 -30.42 21.13 -21.02
C THR A 191 -30.28 21.61 -22.46
N THR A 192 -29.48 22.66 -22.66
CA THR A 192 -29.07 23.16 -23.99
C THR A 192 -27.55 23.11 -24.11
N ASP A 193 -27.05 22.97 -25.33
CA ASP A 193 -25.62 23.05 -25.64
C ASP A 193 -24.96 24.30 -25.02
N SER A 194 -25.64 25.44 -25.08
CA SER A 194 -25.12 26.71 -24.54
C SER A 194 -24.87 26.66 -23.04
N ILE A 195 -25.74 25.99 -22.28
CA ILE A 195 -25.59 25.87 -20.83
C ILE A 195 -24.51 24.85 -20.48
N LEU A 196 -24.47 23.72 -21.19
CA LEU A 196 -23.40 22.74 -21.02
C LEU A 196 -22.02 23.35 -21.29
N ILE A 197 -21.87 24.12 -22.37
CA ILE A 197 -20.61 24.79 -22.73
C ILE A 197 -20.23 25.83 -21.67
N ALA A 198 -21.18 26.64 -21.19
CA ALA A 198 -20.92 27.62 -20.14
C ALA A 198 -20.52 26.95 -18.81
N ALA A 199 -21.05 25.75 -18.53
CA ALA A 199 -20.67 24.97 -17.37
C ALA A 199 -19.26 24.39 -17.45
N ILE A 200 -18.89 23.92 -18.64
CA ILE A 200 -17.53 23.46 -18.91
C ILE A 200 -16.52 24.61 -18.74
N ASP A 201 -16.84 25.81 -19.24
CA ASP A 201 -15.99 27.00 -19.03
C ASP A 201 -15.77 27.32 -17.55
N TRP A 202 -16.81 27.19 -16.72
CA TRP A 202 -16.66 27.32 -15.27
C TRP A 202 -15.78 26.23 -14.65
N ILE A 203 -15.90 24.98 -15.09
CA ILE A 203 -15.06 23.86 -14.60
C ILE A 203 -13.59 24.14 -14.89
N LEU A 204 -13.26 24.61 -16.10
CA LEU A 204 -11.89 24.97 -16.48
C LEU A 204 -11.31 26.09 -15.61
N ALA A 205 -12.15 27.03 -15.15
CA ALA A 205 -11.73 28.08 -14.24
C ALA A 205 -11.62 27.62 -12.76
N ASP A 206 -12.42 26.63 -12.38
CA ASP A 206 -12.47 26.07 -11.01
C ASP A 206 -11.39 25.00 -10.77
N HIS A 207 -11.02 24.24 -11.80
CA HIS A 207 -10.06 23.15 -11.69
C HIS A 207 -8.69 23.67 -11.24
N LEU A 208 -8.23 23.15 -10.11
CA LEU A 208 -6.98 23.59 -9.49
C LEU A 208 -5.80 22.83 -10.09
N ASN A 209 -4.79 23.56 -10.58
CA ASN A 209 -3.58 22.94 -11.13
C ASN A 209 -2.94 21.94 -10.16
N GLY A 210 -2.67 20.73 -10.64
CA GLY A 210 -2.08 19.64 -9.88
C GLY A 210 -3.05 18.86 -8.98
N VAL A 211 -4.34 19.19 -8.97
CA VAL A 211 -5.38 18.38 -8.35
C VAL A 211 -5.91 17.39 -9.39
N PRO A 212 -5.86 16.07 -9.16
CA PRO A 212 -6.42 15.11 -10.10
C PRO A 212 -7.94 15.22 -10.15
N ALA A 213 -8.52 15.21 -11.36
CA ALA A 213 -9.95 15.34 -11.56
C ALA A 213 -10.52 14.40 -12.62
N VAL A 214 -11.77 14.00 -12.41
CA VAL A 214 -12.60 13.25 -13.36
C VAL A 214 -13.94 13.97 -13.54
N ALA A 215 -14.43 14.08 -14.76
CA ALA A 215 -15.76 14.61 -15.05
C ALA A 215 -16.67 13.50 -15.57
N ASN A 216 -17.85 13.37 -14.96
CA ASN A 216 -18.91 12.49 -15.39
C ASN A 216 -20.00 13.29 -16.10
N LEU A 217 -20.26 12.99 -17.38
CA LEU A 217 -21.38 13.53 -18.14
C LEU A 217 -22.34 12.39 -18.48
N SER A 218 -23.31 12.18 -17.61
CA SER A 218 -24.42 11.23 -17.82
C SER A 218 -25.55 11.88 -18.65
N LEU A 219 -25.16 12.59 -19.71
CA LEU A 219 -26.04 13.33 -20.61
C LEU A 219 -25.47 13.30 -22.03
N GLY A 220 -26.33 13.56 -23.00
CA GLY A 220 -25.94 13.66 -24.40
C GLY A 220 -27.10 14.10 -25.26
N GLY A 221 -26.81 14.33 -26.53
CA GLY A 221 -27.80 14.72 -27.52
C GLY A 221 -27.29 14.51 -28.93
N SER A 222 -27.99 15.09 -29.90
CA SER A 222 -27.54 15.09 -31.29
C SER A 222 -26.12 15.66 -31.42
N ALA A 223 -25.37 15.12 -32.37
CA ALA A 223 -24.09 15.62 -32.84
C ALA A 223 -23.93 17.15 -32.78
N SER A 224 -22.97 17.62 -31.98
CA SER A 224 -22.65 19.04 -31.80
C SER A 224 -21.14 19.25 -31.66
N SER A 225 -20.51 19.86 -32.68
CA SER A 225 -19.05 20.10 -32.64
C SER A 225 -18.65 21.11 -31.57
N ALA A 226 -19.55 22.00 -31.16
CA ALA A 226 -19.29 22.96 -30.10
C ALA A 226 -19.21 22.27 -28.73
N VAL A 227 -20.11 21.32 -28.46
CA VAL A 227 -20.06 20.48 -27.25
C VAL A 227 -18.81 19.61 -27.25
N ASP A 228 -18.48 18.99 -28.38
CA ASP A 228 -17.26 18.16 -28.48
C ASP A 228 -15.99 18.96 -28.18
N LEU A 229 -15.86 20.19 -28.73
CA LEU A 229 -14.71 21.06 -28.46
C LEU A 229 -14.63 21.52 -27.00
N ALA A 230 -15.78 21.78 -26.36
CA ALA A 230 -15.81 22.12 -24.95
C ALA A 230 -15.32 20.92 -24.10
N VAL A 231 -15.82 19.71 -24.38
CA VAL A 231 -15.37 18.50 -23.69
C VAL A 231 -13.89 18.21 -23.95
N GLN A 232 -13.42 18.38 -25.18
CA GLN A 232 -12.00 18.27 -25.52
C GLN A 232 -11.15 19.23 -24.67
N SER A 233 -11.64 20.45 -24.42
CA SER A 233 -10.90 21.44 -23.60
C SER A 233 -10.71 20.99 -22.15
N MET A 234 -11.68 20.27 -21.55
CA MET A 234 -11.49 19.65 -20.23
C MET A 234 -10.40 18.57 -20.25
N ILE A 235 -10.37 17.76 -21.30
CA ILE A 235 -9.38 16.70 -21.46
C ILE A 235 -7.98 17.30 -21.65
N ASP A 236 -7.87 18.36 -22.44
CA ASP A 236 -6.62 19.08 -22.66
C ASP A 236 -6.11 19.79 -21.38
N ASP A 237 -7.02 20.18 -20.49
CA ASP A 237 -6.72 20.71 -19.15
C ASP A 237 -6.30 19.62 -18.14
N GLY A 238 -6.38 18.34 -18.54
CA GLY A 238 -5.94 17.18 -17.74
C GLY A 238 -7.06 16.48 -16.97
N ILE A 239 -8.31 16.90 -17.14
CA ILE A 239 -9.48 16.25 -16.53
C ILE A 239 -9.83 15.00 -17.34
N THR A 240 -9.91 13.83 -16.69
CA THR A 240 -10.42 12.63 -17.37
C THR A 240 -11.93 12.74 -17.55
N VAL A 241 -12.44 12.66 -18.77
CA VAL A 241 -13.88 12.80 -19.03
C VAL A 241 -14.50 11.46 -19.40
N VAL A 242 -15.58 11.11 -18.70
CA VAL A 242 -16.38 9.89 -18.91
C VAL A 242 -17.79 10.30 -19.31
N VAL A 243 -18.29 9.71 -20.41
CA VAL A 243 -19.57 10.09 -21.03
C VAL A 243 -20.45 8.86 -21.24
N ALA A 244 -21.76 9.04 -21.14
CA ALA A 244 -22.74 8.01 -21.46
C ALA A 244 -22.88 7.81 -22.98
N ALA A 245 -22.97 6.57 -23.45
CA ALA A 245 -23.18 6.28 -24.88
C ALA A 245 -24.55 6.73 -25.42
N GLY A 246 -25.57 6.74 -24.56
CA GLY A 246 -26.96 7.08 -24.88
C GLY A 246 -27.87 5.85 -24.89
N ASN A 247 -29.19 6.07 -24.83
CA ASN A 247 -30.20 5.04 -24.56
C ASN A 247 -31.22 4.86 -25.70
N ASP A 248 -30.81 5.08 -26.95
CA ASP A 248 -31.70 5.06 -28.12
C ASP A 248 -31.60 3.77 -28.95
N ALA A 249 -30.81 2.78 -28.52
CA ALA A 249 -30.43 1.62 -29.32
C ALA A 249 -29.96 2.03 -30.73
N ALA A 250 -29.09 3.04 -30.79
CA ALA A 250 -28.60 3.65 -32.02
C ALA A 250 -27.07 3.71 -32.05
N ASN A 251 -26.51 4.06 -33.21
CA ASN A 251 -25.07 4.21 -33.37
C ASN A 251 -24.54 5.40 -32.55
N THR A 252 -23.71 5.13 -31.55
CA THR A 252 -23.10 6.12 -30.63
C THR A 252 -22.41 7.27 -31.36
N CYS A 253 -21.81 7.01 -32.52
CA CYS A 253 -21.07 8.02 -33.28
C CYS A 253 -21.92 9.19 -33.80
N LEU A 254 -23.26 9.09 -33.71
CA LEU A 254 -24.21 10.15 -34.09
C LEU A 254 -24.51 11.14 -32.95
N TYR A 255 -23.97 10.90 -31.75
CA TYR A 255 -24.30 11.63 -30.53
C TYR A 255 -23.10 12.36 -29.96
N SER A 256 -23.33 13.52 -29.36
CA SER A 256 -22.32 14.30 -28.64
C SER A 256 -22.66 14.36 -27.16
N PRO A 257 -21.65 14.30 -26.27
CA PRO A 257 -20.21 14.16 -26.55
C PRO A 257 -19.73 12.72 -26.83
N ALA A 258 -20.62 11.73 -26.84
CA ALA A 258 -20.28 10.30 -26.94
C ALA A 258 -19.42 9.90 -28.16
N ARG A 259 -19.48 10.66 -29.26
CA ARG A 259 -18.64 10.42 -30.44
C ARG A 259 -17.20 10.92 -30.32
N LEU A 260 -16.87 11.69 -29.29
CA LEU A 260 -15.55 12.32 -29.13
C LEU A 260 -14.51 11.25 -28.73
N PRO A 261 -13.51 10.93 -29.58
CA PRO A 261 -12.59 9.81 -29.30
C PRO A 261 -11.67 10.00 -28.09
N ALA A 262 -11.54 11.23 -27.58
CA ALA A 262 -10.71 11.54 -26.42
C ALA A 262 -11.44 11.33 -25.09
N ALA A 263 -12.78 11.31 -25.10
CA ALA A 263 -13.58 10.97 -23.93
C ALA A 263 -13.70 9.44 -23.80
N ILE A 264 -13.98 8.94 -22.59
CA ILE A 264 -14.26 7.52 -22.36
C ILE A 264 -15.77 7.32 -22.46
N THR A 265 -16.22 6.68 -23.53
CA THR A 265 -17.64 6.47 -23.82
C THR A 265 -18.12 5.11 -23.34
N VAL A 266 -19.16 5.13 -22.49
CA VAL A 266 -19.57 3.96 -21.71
C VAL A 266 -20.95 3.45 -22.13
N ALA A 267 -20.97 2.20 -22.60
CA ALA A 267 -22.19 1.44 -22.89
C ALA A 267 -22.69 0.69 -21.64
N ALA A 268 -23.97 0.32 -21.63
CA ALA A 268 -24.62 -0.31 -20.48
C ALA A 268 -24.66 -1.84 -20.61
N SER A 269 -24.23 -2.56 -19.58
CA SER A 269 -24.43 -4.00 -19.46
C SER A 269 -25.52 -4.36 -18.46
N THR A 270 -26.03 -5.57 -18.58
CA THR A 270 -26.91 -6.21 -17.60
C THR A 270 -26.12 -7.04 -16.59
N ILE A 271 -26.81 -7.54 -15.55
CA ILE A 271 -26.24 -8.45 -14.55
C ILE A 271 -25.79 -9.80 -15.13
N ALA A 272 -26.26 -10.16 -16.32
CA ALA A 272 -25.95 -11.41 -17.00
C ALA A 272 -24.75 -11.32 -17.95
N ASP A 273 -24.03 -10.19 -17.95
CA ASP A 273 -23.00 -9.85 -18.95
C ASP A 273 -23.58 -9.78 -20.38
N ASP A 274 -24.84 -9.37 -20.52
CA ASP A 274 -25.42 -9.04 -21.81
C ASP A 274 -25.39 -7.54 -22.07
N ASP A 275 -25.30 -7.14 -23.35
CA ASP A 275 -25.59 -5.78 -23.77
C ASP A 275 -27.02 -5.37 -23.34
N ALA A 276 -27.15 -4.18 -22.77
CA ALA A 276 -28.46 -3.66 -22.41
C ALA A 276 -29.21 -3.24 -23.68
N PRO A 277 -30.44 -3.72 -23.93
CA PRO A 277 -31.12 -3.55 -25.23
C PRO A 277 -31.47 -2.10 -25.58
N TYR A 278 -31.37 -1.17 -24.64
CA TYR A 278 -31.55 0.26 -24.87
C TYR A 278 -30.24 0.99 -25.15
N SER A 279 -29.07 0.40 -24.84
CA SER A 279 -27.77 1.06 -24.97
C SER A 279 -27.49 1.39 -26.44
N ASN A 280 -26.94 2.57 -26.68
CA ASN A 280 -26.32 2.87 -27.96
C ASN A 280 -25.09 1.98 -28.16
N TYR A 281 -24.79 1.69 -29.43
CA TYR A 281 -23.79 0.71 -29.86
C TYR A 281 -22.82 1.27 -30.91
N GLY A 282 -21.75 0.54 -31.17
CA GLY A 282 -20.83 0.72 -32.28
C GLY A 282 -19.45 1.21 -31.85
N SER A 283 -18.59 1.45 -32.83
CA SER A 283 -17.15 1.66 -32.62
C SER A 283 -16.76 2.93 -31.83
N CYS A 284 -17.71 3.82 -31.53
CA CYS A 284 -17.46 4.98 -30.66
C CYS A 284 -17.64 4.66 -29.17
N ASN A 285 -18.16 3.48 -28.82
CA ASN A 285 -18.12 2.99 -27.45
C ASN A 285 -16.71 2.48 -27.13
N ASP A 286 -16.23 2.76 -25.92
CA ASP A 286 -14.90 2.34 -25.46
C ASP A 286 -14.96 1.12 -24.55
N ILE A 287 -15.98 1.05 -23.69
CA ILE A 287 -16.13 0.05 -22.65
C ILE A 287 -17.60 -0.07 -22.20
N PHE A 288 -17.98 -1.24 -21.68
CA PHE A 288 -19.22 -1.44 -20.95
C PHE A 288 -19.02 -1.32 -19.45
N ALA A 289 -20.07 -0.90 -18.76
CA ALA A 289 -20.17 -1.03 -17.31
C ALA A 289 -21.63 -1.34 -16.90
N PRO A 290 -21.86 -1.82 -15.67
CA PRO A 290 -23.19 -2.08 -15.13
C PRO A 290 -24.14 -0.88 -15.32
N GLY A 291 -25.18 -1.06 -16.13
CA GLY A 291 -26.14 0.01 -16.46
C GLY A 291 -27.61 -0.34 -16.22
N SER A 292 -27.98 -1.62 -16.16
CA SER A 292 -29.38 -2.05 -15.95
C SER A 292 -29.66 -2.47 -14.51
N GLY A 293 -30.65 -1.86 -13.87
CA GLY A 293 -31.08 -2.19 -12.52
C GLY A 293 -30.06 -1.74 -11.47
N ILE A 294 -29.53 -0.53 -11.61
CA ILE A 294 -28.50 0.01 -10.72
C ILE A 294 -29.15 0.75 -9.55
N LEU A 295 -28.94 0.21 -8.35
CA LEU A 295 -29.36 0.82 -7.09
C LEU A 295 -28.35 1.89 -6.64
N SER A 296 -28.81 3.10 -6.39
CA SER A 296 -27.99 4.19 -5.83
C SER A 296 -28.83 5.21 -5.04
N ALA A 297 -28.18 6.27 -4.58
CA ALA A 297 -28.80 7.41 -3.90
C ALA A 297 -29.84 8.11 -4.79
N TRP A 298 -30.82 8.77 -4.18
CA TRP A 298 -31.86 9.51 -4.89
C TRP A 298 -32.21 10.82 -4.19
N ALA A 299 -32.78 11.77 -4.94
CA ALA A 299 -33.24 13.04 -4.38
C ALA A 299 -34.54 12.89 -3.56
N GLY A 300 -34.80 13.86 -2.68
CA GLY A 300 -36.05 13.97 -1.92
C GLY A 300 -35.96 13.64 -0.43
N SER A 301 -34.92 12.91 0.01
CA SER A 301 -34.58 12.80 1.44
C SER A 301 -33.09 12.52 1.62
N ASN A 302 -32.60 12.58 2.86
CA ASN A 302 -31.18 12.35 3.13
C ASN A 302 -30.73 10.88 2.96
N THR A 303 -31.66 9.95 2.75
CA THR A 303 -31.39 8.51 2.62
C THR A 303 -32.21 7.87 1.50
N ALA A 304 -32.77 8.67 0.59
CA ALA A 304 -33.59 8.15 -0.49
C ALA A 304 -32.73 7.34 -1.47
N THR A 305 -33.29 6.27 -2.02
CA THR A 305 -32.59 5.41 -2.99
C THR A 305 -33.52 5.10 -4.14
N ASN A 306 -32.95 4.76 -5.29
CA ASN A 306 -33.71 4.35 -6.46
C ASN A 306 -32.91 3.36 -7.30
N THR A 307 -33.62 2.48 -8.01
CA THR A 307 -33.04 1.52 -8.95
C THR A 307 -33.52 1.88 -10.35
N ILE A 308 -32.58 2.26 -11.22
CA ILE A 308 -32.88 2.70 -12.58
C ILE A 308 -31.90 2.11 -13.60
N ASP A 309 -32.27 2.24 -14.86
CA ASP A 309 -31.53 1.77 -16.02
C ASP A 309 -30.91 2.97 -16.78
N GLY A 310 -29.76 2.76 -17.40
CA GLY A 310 -29.21 3.70 -18.37
C GLY A 310 -27.70 3.61 -18.54
N THR A 311 -27.20 4.05 -19.69
CA THR A 311 -25.77 4.35 -19.87
C THR A 311 -25.31 5.45 -18.90
N SER A 312 -26.25 6.28 -18.43
CA SER A 312 -26.07 7.25 -17.35
C SER A 312 -25.72 6.62 -15.99
N MET A 313 -26.03 5.34 -15.79
CA MET A 313 -25.67 4.57 -14.60
C MET A 313 -24.40 3.73 -14.84
N ALA A 314 -24.11 3.38 -16.10
CA ALA A 314 -22.86 2.74 -16.49
C ALA A 314 -21.66 3.70 -16.39
N ALA A 315 -21.76 4.89 -16.98
CA ALA A 315 -20.73 5.93 -16.95
C ALA A 315 -20.15 6.22 -15.55
N PRO A 316 -20.95 6.43 -14.48
CA PRO A 316 -20.41 6.71 -13.15
C PRO A 316 -19.61 5.56 -12.54
N HIS A 317 -19.83 4.30 -12.93
CA HIS A 317 -18.94 3.21 -12.50
C HIS A 317 -17.52 3.42 -13.04
N VAL A 318 -17.40 3.79 -14.32
CA VAL A 318 -16.11 4.08 -14.96
C VAL A 318 -15.49 5.38 -14.41
N THR A 319 -16.31 6.40 -14.12
CA THR A 319 -15.88 7.62 -13.42
C THR A 319 -15.22 7.29 -12.09
N GLY A 320 -15.84 6.44 -11.28
CA GLY A 320 -15.23 6.02 -10.02
C GLY A 320 -13.96 5.18 -10.20
N ALA A 321 -13.90 4.33 -11.23
CA ALA A 321 -12.68 3.60 -11.57
C ALA A 321 -11.53 4.54 -11.97
N ALA A 322 -11.82 5.59 -12.75
CA ALA A 322 -10.86 6.64 -13.11
C ALA A 322 -10.36 7.39 -11.86
N ALA A 323 -11.24 7.70 -10.91
CA ALA A 323 -10.83 8.32 -9.64
C ALA A 323 -9.93 7.39 -8.79
N ILE A 324 -10.21 6.09 -8.76
CA ILE A 324 -9.34 5.09 -8.11
C ILE A 324 -7.96 5.02 -8.78
N ALA A 325 -7.92 5.05 -10.12
CA ALA A 325 -6.67 5.06 -10.88
C ALA A 325 -5.83 6.32 -10.58
N LEU A 326 -6.48 7.49 -10.56
CA LEU A 326 -5.83 8.77 -10.24
C LEU A 326 -5.34 8.86 -8.79
N GLN A 327 -6.02 8.26 -7.81
CA GLN A 327 -5.48 8.17 -6.45
C GLN A 327 -4.10 7.46 -6.45
N SER A 328 -3.96 6.41 -7.26
CA SER A 328 -2.73 5.63 -7.34
C SER A 328 -1.66 6.28 -8.21
N SER A 329 -2.06 7.18 -9.12
CA SER A 329 -1.17 7.91 -10.03
C SER A 329 -1.68 9.34 -10.26
N PRO A 330 -1.49 10.26 -9.30
CA PRO A 330 -2.12 11.58 -9.32
C PRO A 330 -1.71 12.50 -10.47
N THR A 331 -0.60 12.20 -11.14
CA THR A 331 -0.09 12.96 -12.30
C THR A 331 -0.36 12.25 -13.63
N ALA A 332 -1.17 11.19 -13.64
CA ALA A 332 -1.53 10.50 -14.88
C ALA A 332 -2.38 11.42 -15.76
N THR A 333 -2.02 11.50 -17.04
CA THR A 333 -2.84 12.16 -18.06
C THR A 333 -4.14 11.39 -18.31
N PRO A 334 -5.19 12.02 -18.85
CA PRO A 334 -6.43 11.31 -19.21
C PRO A 334 -6.21 10.05 -20.06
N ALA A 335 -5.29 10.11 -21.03
CA ALA A 335 -4.93 8.96 -21.86
C ALA A 335 -4.29 7.81 -21.05
N GLN A 336 -3.47 8.12 -20.03
CA GLN A 336 -2.87 7.11 -19.15
C GLN A 336 -3.90 6.50 -18.18
N VAL A 337 -4.86 7.31 -17.71
CA VAL A 337 -6.00 6.83 -16.92
C VAL A 337 -6.82 5.84 -17.75
N TRP A 338 -7.20 6.22 -18.98
CA TRP A 338 -7.88 5.32 -19.91
C TRP A 338 -7.08 4.05 -20.18
N ALA A 339 -5.78 4.16 -20.48
CA ALA A 339 -4.93 3.00 -20.74
C ALA A 339 -4.93 2.01 -19.55
N THR A 340 -4.95 2.52 -18.31
CA THR A 340 -5.03 1.71 -17.09
C THR A 340 -6.36 0.98 -16.96
N ILE A 341 -7.48 1.66 -17.22
CA ILE A 341 -8.82 1.05 -17.18
C ILE A 341 -8.95 0.00 -18.29
N ASN A 342 -8.59 0.36 -19.52
CA ASN A 342 -8.66 -0.49 -20.70
C ASN A 342 -7.80 -1.76 -20.56
N ALA A 343 -6.60 -1.65 -19.97
CA ALA A 343 -5.73 -2.81 -19.75
C ALA A 343 -6.29 -3.81 -18.71
N ASN A 344 -7.14 -3.35 -17.80
CA ASN A 344 -7.72 -4.18 -16.75
C ASN A 344 -9.04 -4.84 -17.15
N ALA A 345 -9.77 -4.26 -18.10
CA ALA A 345 -11.09 -4.69 -18.53
C ALA A 345 -11.20 -6.20 -18.71
N THR A 346 -12.36 -6.75 -18.36
CA THR A 346 -12.69 -8.15 -18.65
C THR A 346 -13.10 -8.24 -20.10
N LEU A 347 -12.48 -9.15 -20.83
CA LEU A 347 -12.69 -9.36 -22.27
C LEU A 347 -13.38 -10.69 -22.51
N GLY A 348 -14.15 -10.82 -23.58
CA GLY A 348 -14.69 -12.12 -24.01
C GLY A 348 -15.94 -12.57 -23.25
N VAL A 349 -16.56 -11.68 -22.46
CA VAL A 349 -17.66 -12.05 -21.55
C VAL A 349 -18.99 -11.48 -21.98
N LEU A 350 -18.99 -10.43 -22.80
CA LEU A 350 -20.22 -9.82 -23.27
C LEU A 350 -20.79 -10.63 -24.44
N SER A 351 -22.09 -10.89 -24.39
CA SER A 351 -22.81 -11.40 -25.56
C SER A 351 -22.94 -10.25 -26.58
N GLU A 352 -21.96 -10.12 -27.49
CA GLU A 352 -21.85 -8.98 -28.40
C GLU A 352 -23.10 -8.78 -29.29
N CYS A 353 -23.55 -7.54 -29.41
CA CYS A 353 -24.37 -7.07 -30.53
C CYS A 353 -23.72 -5.83 -31.19
N CYS A 354 -23.85 -5.71 -32.52
CA CYS A 354 -23.66 -4.46 -33.29
C CYS A 354 -22.27 -3.76 -33.37
N GLY A 355 -21.15 -4.42 -33.04
CA GLY A 355 -19.80 -3.90 -33.33
C GLY A 355 -19.19 -3.02 -32.23
N ASP A 356 -19.66 -3.20 -31.00
CA ASP A 356 -19.03 -2.68 -29.79
C ASP A 356 -17.74 -3.41 -29.42
N PRO A 357 -16.84 -2.78 -28.63
CA PRO A 357 -15.75 -3.51 -28.01
C PRO A 357 -16.26 -4.42 -26.88
N ASP A 358 -15.90 -5.71 -26.91
CA ASP A 358 -16.13 -6.63 -25.79
C ASP A 358 -15.13 -6.39 -24.65
N LYS A 359 -15.40 -5.30 -23.93
CA LYS A 359 -14.64 -4.85 -22.76
C LYS A 359 -15.63 -4.46 -21.68
N LEU A 360 -15.66 -5.22 -20.60
CA LEU A 360 -16.43 -4.89 -19.41
C LEU A 360 -15.50 -4.33 -18.32
N LEU A 361 -15.92 -3.23 -17.69
CA LEU A 361 -15.18 -2.59 -16.61
C LEU A 361 -14.77 -3.60 -15.55
N TYR A 362 -13.49 -3.56 -15.18
CA TYR A 362 -12.94 -4.35 -14.09
C TYR A 362 -11.95 -3.51 -13.29
N ILE A 363 -12.18 -3.44 -11.98
CA ILE A 363 -11.33 -2.80 -10.99
C ILE A 363 -10.66 -3.93 -10.22
N PRO A 364 -9.34 -4.13 -10.37
CA PRO A 364 -8.65 -5.16 -9.63
C PRO A 364 -8.86 -4.97 -8.12
N PRO A 365 -9.36 -5.98 -7.40
CA PRO A 365 -9.39 -5.91 -5.95
C PRO A 365 -7.96 -5.76 -5.43
N PRO A 366 -7.76 -5.19 -4.23
CA PRO A 366 -6.42 -5.08 -3.66
C PRO A 366 -5.78 -6.46 -3.65
N PRO A 367 -4.49 -6.58 -4.00
CA PRO A 367 -3.81 -7.86 -3.91
C PRO A 367 -4.02 -8.40 -2.49
N PRO A 368 -4.29 -9.71 -2.34
CA PRO A 368 -4.45 -10.31 -1.02
C PRO A 368 -3.26 -9.88 -0.16
N VAL A 369 -3.53 -9.34 1.03
CA VAL A 369 -2.45 -8.89 1.93
C VAL A 369 -1.58 -10.11 2.22
N GLN A 370 -0.43 -10.18 1.55
CA GLN A 370 0.43 -11.34 1.66
C GLN A 370 1.00 -11.34 3.08
N PRO A 371 0.82 -12.42 3.87
CA PRO A 371 1.30 -12.44 5.25
C PRO A 371 2.78 -12.12 5.25
N THR A 372 3.23 -11.21 6.11
CA THR A 372 4.64 -10.82 6.19
C THR A 372 5.35 -11.59 7.29
N GLN A 373 6.63 -11.89 7.08
CA GLN A 373 7.52 -12.59 8.01
C GLN A 373 8.71 -11.71 8.38
N THR A 374 9.09 -11.73 9.66
CA THR A 374 10.26 -11.00 10.16
C THR A 374 11.53 -11.83 9.96
N LEU A 375 12.57 -11.22 9.37
CA LEU A 375 13.92 -11.75 9.35
C LEU A 375 14.79 -10.92 10.28
N SER A 376 15.44 -11.58 11.25
CA SER A 376 16.38 -10.92 12.17
C SER A 376 17.80 -11.44 11.96
N VAL A 377 18.76 -10.53 12.04
CA VAL A 377 20.19 -10.81 11.92
C VAL A 377 20.84 -10.53 13.28
N SER A 378 21.62 -11.49 13.78
CA SER A 378 22.48 -11.27 14.95
C SER A 378 23.93 -11.20 14.49
N LEU A 379 24.66 -10.18 14.93
CA LEU A 379 26.10 -10.09 14.70
C LEU A 379 26.82 -10.75 15.89
N ALA A 380 27.79 -11.61 15.63
CA ALA A 380 28.54 -12.36 16.65
C ALA A 380 30.05 -12.35 16.39
N GLY A 381 30.83 -12.79 17.38
CA GLY A 381 32.28 -12.87 17.31
C GLY A 381 32.99 -11.62 17.83
N SER A 382 34.33 -11.61 17.72
CA SER A 382 35.20 -10.53 18.23
C SER A 382 35.46 -9.41 17.21
N GLY A 383 35.04 -9.60 15.96
CA GLY A 383 35.25 -8.66 14.86
C GLY A 383 34.07 -7.73 14.64
N ALA A 384 34.32 -6.60 14.00
CA ALA A 384 33.28 -5.69 13.51
C ALA A 384 32.80 -6.10 12.11
N GLY A 385 31.55 -5.79 11.79
CA GLY A 385 30.97 -6.02 10.47
C GLY A 385 29.56 -5.49 10.36
N THR A 386 29.03 -5.46 9.14
CA THR A 386 27.63 -5.13 8.86
C THR A 386 27.00 -6.17 7.93
N VAL A 387 25.68 -6.24 7.95
CA VAL A 387 24.86 -7.09 7.08
C VAL A 387 23.80 -6.24 6.41
N THR A 388 23.63 -6.43 5.11
CA THR A 388 22.55 -5.84 4.30
C THR A 388 21.74 -6.92 3.60
N SER A 389 20.54 -6.58 3.13
CA SER A 389 19.67 -7.52 2.41
C SER A 389 19.28 -7.07 0.99
N SER A 390 18.95 -8.04 0.13
CA SER A 390 18.20 -7.86 -1.11
C SER A 390 17.03 -8.86 -1.15
N PRO A 391 15.75 -8.43 -1.26
CA PRO A 391 15.30 -7.04 -1.30
C PRO A 391 15.73 -6.20 -0.08
N ALA A 392 15.77 -4.88 -0.23
CA ALA A 392 16.17 -3.97 0.84
C ALA A 392 15.20 -4.08 2.02
N GLY A 393 15.73 -4.10 3.24
CA GLY A 393 14.92 -4.23 4.46
C GLY A 393 15.74 -4.46 5.73
N ILE A 394 16.96 -4.99 5.60
CA ILE A 394 17.93 -5.11 6.70
C ILE A 394 19.17 -4.29 6.35
N SER A 395 19.60 -3.48 7.31
CA SER A 395 20.90 -2.83 7.30
C SER A 395 21.37 -2.72 8.74
N CYS A 396 22.31 -3.57 9.13
CA CYS A 396 22.78 -3.69 10.51
C CYS A 396 23.54 -2.47 11.06
N THR A 397 23.64 -1.38 10.30
CA THR A 397 24.05 -0.07 10.81
C THR A 397 22.90 0.74 11.41
N VAL A 398 21.65 0.36 11.09
CA VAL A 398 20.41 1.03 11.53
C VAL A 398 19.47 0.04 12.23
N SER A 399 19.12 -1.04 11.53
CA SER A 399 18.27 -2.13 12.05
C SER A 399 18.74 -3.46 11.47
N CYS A 400 19.07 -4.40 12.36
CA CYS A 400 19.34 -5.79 11.99
C CYS A 400 18.07 -6.64 11.84
N SER A 401 16.89 -6.02 11.72
CA SER A 401 15.63 -6.74 11.50
C SER A 401 14.83 -6.07 10.39
N GLY A 402 14.16 -6.88 9.57
CA GLY A 402 13.33 -6.43 8.47
C GLY A 402 12.10 -7.32 8.29
N VAL A 403 11.04 -6.76 7.72
CA VAL A 403 9.76 -7.44 7.45
C VAL A 403 9.63 -7.69 5.95
N PHE A 404 9.36 -8.92 5.56
CA PHE A 404 9.33 -9.35 4.16
C PHE A 404 8.07 -10.17 3.86
N ALA A 405 7.51 -10.08 2.65
CA ALA A 405 6.31 -10.86 2.30
C ALA A 405 6.59 -12.38 2.32
N SER A 406 5.65 -13.19 2.81
CA SER A 406 5.82 -14.64 2.95
C SER A 406 6.05 -15.32 1.59
N GLY A 407 7.10 -16.10 1.43
CA GLY A 407 7.54 -16.67 0.15
C GLY A 407 8.62 -15.85 -0.57
N THR A 408 8.91 -14.63 -0.09
CA THR A 408 10.07 -13.86 -0.57
C THR A 408 11.37 -14.59 -0.23
N THR A 409 12.29 -14.67 -1.17
CA THR A 409 13.67 -15.10 -0.88
C THR A 409 14.54 -13.88 -0.63
N VAL A 410 15.02 -13.72 0.60
CA VAL A 410 15.88 -12.61 1.02
C VAL A 410 17.33 -13.06 0.98
N THR A 411 18.19 -12.32 0.29
CA THR A 411 19.63 -12.57 0.23
C THR A 411 20.34 -11.60 1.17
N LEU A 412 21.11 -12.11 2.12
CA LEU A 412 21.93 -11.35 3.06
C LEU A 412 23.39 -11.31 2.60
N PHE A 413 23.99 -10.12 2.72
CA PHE A 413 25.39 -9.86 2.39
C PHE A 413 26.11 -9.38 3.64
N ALA A 414 27.22 -10.04 4.00
CA ALA A 414 28.07 -9.64 5.12
C ALA A 414 29.29 -8.85 4.60
N SER A 415 29.59 -7.72 5.23
CA SER A 415 30.79 -6.94 4.98
C SER A 415 31.60 -6.82 6.28
N PRO A 416 32.81 -7.41 6.36
CA PRO A 416 33.69 -7.20 7.49
C PRO A 416 34.06 -5.72 7.65
N GLY A 417 34.17 -5.26 8.90
CA GLY A 417 34.73 -3.96 9.22
C GLY A 417 36.28 -3.98 9.18
N PRO A 418 36.93 -2.83 9.42
CA PRO A 418 38.39 -2.75 9.50
C PRO A 418 38.96 -3.76 10.50
N ASN A 419 40.10 -4.39 10.15
CA ASN A 419 40.80 -5.39 10.96
C ASN A 419 39.95 -6.62 11.37
N SER A 420 38.85 -6.89 10.66
CA SER A 420 37.96 -8.02 10.93
C SER A 420 37.80 -8.88 9.68
N THR A 421 37.49 -10.17 9.88
CA THR A 421 37.19 -11.12 8.81
C THR A 421 35.80 -11.70 9.02
N PHE A 422 35.06 -11.94 7.94
CA PHE A 422 33.77 -12.63 8.04
C PHE A 422 34.03 -14.14 8.10
N VAL A 423 33.63 -14.74 9.23
CA VAL A 423 33.88 -16.17 9.52
C VAL A 423 32.82 -17.04 8.86
N GLY A 424 31.57 -16.57 8.81
CA GLY A 424 30.48 -17.25 8.14
C GLY A 424 29.12 -17.06 8.81
N TRP A 425 28.10 -17.63 8.16
CA TRP A 425 26.72 -17.64 8.65
C TRP A 425 26.42 -18.84 9.53
N SER A 426 25.43 -18.68 10.40
CA SER A 426 24.72 -19.78 11.07
C SER A 426 23.35 -20.05 10.44
N THR A 427 22.68 -21.10 10.92
CA THR A 427 21.33 -21.53 10.52
C THR A 427 20.38 -20.35 10.33
N PRO A 428 19.60 -20.30 9.23
CA PRO A 428 19.43 -21.32 8.19
C PRO A 428 20.56 -21.40 7.13
N CYS A 429 21.59 -20.55 7.22
CA CYS A 429 22.66 -20.49 6.23
C CYS A 429 23.95 -21.17 6.71
N SER A 430 24.93 -21.26 5.82
CA SER A 430 26.28 -21.76 6.13
C SER A 430 27.30 -21.17 5.15
N GLY A 431 28.59 -21.30 5.50
CA GLY A 431 29.70 -20.81 4.69
C GLY A 431 29.88 -19.29 4.73
N VAL A 432 30.69 -18.78 3.79
CA VAL A 432 31.14 -17.38 3.73
C VAL A 432 30.56 -16.57 2.56
N GLY A 433 29.78 -17.21 1.68
CA GLY A 433 29.10 -16.55 0.56
C GLY A 433 27.89 -15.73 1.01
N SER A 434 27.04 -15.26 0.09
CA SER A 434 25.76 -14.64 0.47
C SER A 434 24.78 -15.66 1.07
N CYS A 435 24.00 -15.25 2.06
CA CYS A 435 23.02 -16.13 2.73
C CYS A 435 21.61 -15.93 2.14
N GLN A 436 21.04 -16.95 1.51
CA GLN A 436 19.66 -16.90 1.00
C GLN A 436 18.67 -17.50 2.00
N VAL A 437 17.62 -16.75 2.29
CA VAL A 437 16.60 -17.11 3.28
C VAL A 437 15.22 -17.02 2.65
N SER A 438 14.55 -18.16 2.50
CA SER A 438 13.16 -18.20 2.06
C SER A 438 12.22 -17.89 3.23
N MET A 439 11.48 -16.80 3.13
CA MET A 439 10.63 -16.25 4.18
C MET A 439 9.28 -16.94 4.23
N THR A 440 9.23 -18.22 4.61
CA THR A 440 7.95 -18.93 4.83
C THR A 440 7.40 -18.74 6.22
N THR A 441 8.29 -18.44 7.17
CA THR A 441 8.05 -18.15 8.59
C THR A 441 9.01 -17.02 9.00
N ALA A 442 8.81 -16.43 10.17
CA ALA A 442 9.85 -15.61 10.75
C ALA A 442 11.12 -16.45 10.99
N ARG A 443 12.28 -15.82 10.82
CA ARG A 443 13.59 -16.47 10.82
C ARG A 443 14.65 -15.58 11.45
N SER A 444 15.68 -16.21 12.00
CA SER A 444 16.87 -15.56 12.51
C SER A 444 18.11 -16.14 11.85
N VAL A 445 19.09 -15.29 11.55
CA VAL A 445 20.40 -15.65 10.98
C VAL A 445 21.49 -15.02 11.84
N THR A 446 22.57 -15.75 12.16
CA THR A 446 23.75 -15.13 12.79
C THR A 446 24.86 -14.94 11.77
N ALA A 447 25.48 -13.76 11.77
CA ALA A 447 26.68 -13.44 11.02
C ALA A 447 27.86 -13.33 11.99
N THR A 448 28.88 -14.17 11.85
CA THR A 448 30.05 -14.16 12.75
C THR A 448 31.22 -13.45 12.10
N PHE A 449 31.82 -12.49 12.82
CA PHE A 449 33.03 -11.78 12.43
C PHE A 449 34.14 -12.04 13.45
N ALA A 450 35.35 -12.32 12.97
CA ALA A 450 36.53 -12.49 13.81
C ALA A 450 37.42 -11.25 13.72
N GLY A 451 37.72 -10.66 14.87
CA GLY A 451 38.73 -9.61 15.00
C GLY A 451 40.15 -10.21 15.02
N PRO A 452 41.18 -9.38 15.19
CA PRO A 452 42.53 -9.86 15.39
C PRO A 452 42.60 -10.80 16.61
N PRO A 453 43.53 -11.76 16.66
CA PRO A 453 43.75 -12.56 17.85
C PRO A 453 44.00 -11.65 19.05
N VAL A 454 43.08 -11.66 20.01
CA VAL A 454 43.29 -10.96 21.28
C VAL A 454 44.12 -11.88 22.15
N GLY A 455 45.44 -11.83 22.00
CA GLY A 455 46.34 -12.46 22.95
C GLY A 455 46.24 -11.74 24.30
N THR A 456 45.77 -12.42 25.34
CA THR A 456 45.62 -11.87 26.69
C THR A 456 46.94 -11.75 27.47
N ASP A 457 48.05 -12.24 26.92
CA ASP A 457 49.33 -12.26 27.62
C ASP A 457 50.32 -11.26 27.00
N TYR A 458 49.99 -9.97 27.07
CA TYR A 458 51.06 -8.98 27.02
C TYR A 458 51.78 -8.98 28.35
N GLN A 459 52.91 -9.68 28.42
CA GLN A 459 53.80 -9.58 29.56
C GLN A 459 54.57 -8.26 29.44
N ALA A 460 54.31 -7.32 30.37
CA ALA A 460 55.07 -6.08 30.41
C ALA A 460 56.54 -6.41 30.70
N VAL A 461 57.40 -6.22 29.70
CA VAL A 461 58.85 -6.25 29.89
C VAL A 461 59.31 -4.90 30.42
N THR A 462 60.31 -4.89 31.31
CA THR A 462 60.94 -3.63 31.72
C THR A 462 61.56 -2.99 30.48
N PRO A 463 61.22 -1.72 30.14
CA PRO A 463 61.76 -1.07 28.96
C PRO A 463 63.29 -1.07 28.98
N MET A 464 63.90 -1.69 27.97
CA MET A 464 65.36 -1.72 27.81
C MET A 464 65.75 -1.16 26.45
N ARG A 465 66.83 -0.39 26.45
CA ARG A 465 67.39 0.19 25.22
C ARG A 465 68.10 -0.91 24.41
N LEU A 466 67.44 -1.41 23.37
CA LEU A 466 67.96 -2.45 22.46
C LEU A 466 68.89 -1.90 21.36
N MET A 467 68.80 -0.59 21.09
CA MET A 467 69.64 0.14 20.14
C MET A 467 69.87 1.56 20.64
N ASP A 468 71.08 2.08 20.46
CA ASP A 468 71.45 3.47 20.77
C ASP A 468 72.21 4.07 19.59
N THR A 469 71.71 5.18 19.05
CA THR A 469 72.29 5.87 17.89
C THR A 469 73.37 6.88 18.30
N ARG A 470 73.60 7.09 19.60
CA ARG A 470 74.64 7.99 20.10
C ARG A 470 76.01 7.31 20.01
N ALA A 471 77.04 8.08 19.64
CA ALA A 471 78.39 7.57 19.41
C ALA A 471 79.05 6.89 20.64
N ALA A 472 78.61 7.21 21.86
CA ALA A 472 79.05 6.58 23.10
C ALA A 472 77.93 5.77 23.80
N GLY A 473 76.85 5.45 23.08
CA GLY A 473 75.72 4.70 23.61
C GLY A 473 76.05 3.22 23.84
N ILE A 474 75.75 2.73 25.04
CA ILE A 474 75.82 1.31 25.38
C ILE A 474 74.38 0.82 25.55
N THR A 475 74.00 -0.27 24.87
CA THR A 475 72.73 -0.96 25.15
C THR A 475 72.81 -1.63 26.51
N VAL A 476 71.69 -1.75 27.23
CA VAL A 476 71.70 -2.23 28.64
C VAL A 476 72.29 -3.65 28.76
N ASP A 477 72.22 -4.42 27.69
CA ASP A 477 72.78 -5.78 27.57
C ASP A 477 74.19 -5.85 26.97
N GLY A 478 74.81 -4.70 26.65
CA GLY A 478 76.17 -4.61 26.11
C GLY A 478 76.36 -5.18 24.69
N PHE A 479 75.29 -5.64 24.04
CA PHE A 479 75.36 -6.40 22.79
C PHE A 479 75.58 -5.53 21.54
N ASN A 480 75.00 -4.32 21.52
CA ASN A 480 75.07 -3.42 20.36
C ASN A 480 75.70 -2.07 20.75
N SER A 481 76.94 -2.10 21.25
CA SER A 481 77.68 -0.86 21.52
C SER A 481 77.85 -0.03 20.24
N GLY A 482 77.42 1.24 20.28
CA GLY A 482 77.80 2.29 19.34
C GLY A 482 77.60 2.05 17.84
N MET A 483 76.36 1.80 17.36
CA MET A 483 76.10 1.75 15.91
C MET A 483 76.15 3.12 15.20
N GLY A 484 76.11 4.23 15.95
CA GLY A 484 76.18 5.59 15.42
C GLY A 484 74.95 6.01 14.59
N GLN A 485 75.01 7.22 14.01
CA GLN A 485 73.98 7.68 13.08
C GLN A 485 73.96 6.83 11.81
N ARG A 486 72.77 6.44 11.36
CA ARG A 486 72.55 5.65 10.14
C ARG A 486 71.98 6.56 9.04
N PRO A 487 72.44 6.43 7.78
CA PRO A 487 71.84 7.15 6.66
C PRO A 487 70.34 6.83 6.51
N ALA A 488 69.56 7.82 6.11
CA ALA A 488 68.14 7.63 5.80
C ALA A 488 67.97 6.55 4.71
N GLY A 489 67.01 5.64 4.91
CA GLY A 489 66.76 4.51 4.00
C GLY A 489 67.65 3.28 4.21
N SER A 490 68.58 3.31 5.18
CA SER A 490 69.36 2.11 5.54
C SER A 490 68.51 1.11 6.34
N ILE A 491 68.74 -0.18 6.06
CA ILE A 491 68.12 -1.29 6.79
C ILE A 491 69.05 -1.68 7.94
N THR A 492 68.51 -1.76 9.16
CA THR A 492 69.23 -2.27 10.33
C THR A 492 68.54 -3.53 10.82
N GLU A 493 69.25 -4.65 10.80
CA GLU A 493 68.77 -5.88 11.43
C GLU A 493 68.96 -5.77 12.95
N LEU A 494 67.84 -5.82 13.69
CA LEU A 494 67.84 -5.85 15.14
C LEU A 494 67.46 -7.26 15.60
N GLN A 495 68.40 -7.95 16.23
CA GLN A 495 68.08 -9.17 16.97
C GLN A 495 67.36 -8.79 18.26
N ILE A 496 66.19 -9.39 18.49
CA ILE A 496 65.27 -9.03 19.59
C ILE A 496 64.98 -10.26 20.47
N THR A 497 64.85 -11.44 19.87
CA THR A 497 64.59 -12.70 20.58
C THR A 497 65.72 -13.03 21.57
N GLY A 498 65.36 -13.34 22.82
CA GLY A 498 66.32 -13.66 23.88
C GLY A 498 67.05 -12.44 24.49
N ARG A 499 66.70 -11.21 24.07
CA ARG A 499 67.23 -9.97 24.66
C ARG A 499 66.16 -9.26 25.48
N ALA A 500 66.57 -8.41 26.42
CA ALA A 500 65.65 -7.55 27.18
C ALA A 500 64.45 -8.25 27.84
N ALA A 501 64.66 -9.45 28.40
CA ALA A 501 63.63 -10.31 28.98
C ALA A 501 62.54 -10.79 27.99
N ILE A 502 62.79 -10.68 26.68
CA ILE A 502 61.91 -11.21 25.63
C ILE A 502 62.17 -12.72 25.52
N PRO A 503 61.15 -13.57 25.76
CA PRO A 503 61.29 -15.02 25.67
C PRO A 503 61.74 -15.49 24.28
N GLY A 504 62.46 -16.60 24.23
CA GLY A 504 62.94 -17.20 22.97
C GLY A 504 61.81 -17.68 22.05
N ASP A 505 60.63 -17.90 22.61
CA ASP A 505 59.40 -18.38 21.99
C ASP A 505 58.34 -17.28 21.80
N ALA A 506 58.70 -16.01 21.98
CA ALA A 506 57.79 -14.89 21.76
C ALA A 506 57.29 -14.86 20.30
N SER A 507 55.96 -14.86 20.12
CA SER A 507 55.31 -14.84 18.80
C SER A 507 55.19 -13.45 18.18
N ALA A 508 55.28 -12.39 18.98
CA ALA A 508 55.30 -11.00 18.55
C ALA A 508 55.95 -10.09 19.61
N VAL A 509 56.49 -8.95 19.18
CA VAL A 509 57.11 -7.92 20.05
C VAL A 509 56.66 -6.53 19.62
N VAL A 510 56.44 -5.63 20.58
CA VAL A 510 56.14 -4.22 20.31
C VAL A 510 57.42 -3.41 20.53
N LEU A 511 57.89 -2.73 19.49
CA LEU A 511 59.05 -1.83 19.57
C LEU A 511 58.57 -0.39 19.62
N ASN A 512 59.07 0.37 20.59
CA ASN A 512 58.97 1.83 20.56
C ASN A 512 60.25 2.39 19.94
N VAL A 513 60.13 3.08 18.80
CA VAL A 513 61.23 3.72 18.08
C VAL A 513 61.08 5.22 18.24
N THR A 514 62.04 5.85 18.92
CA THR A 514 62.04 7.29 19.25
C THR A 514 63.25 7.99 18.68
#